data_AF-A0A7K4SHP0-F1
#
_entry.id   AF-A0A7K4SHP0-F1
#
_cell.length_a   1.000
_cell.length_b   1.000
_cell.length_c   1.000
_cell.angle_alpha   90.00
_cell.angle_beta   90.00
_cell.angle_gamma   90.00
#
_symmetry.space_group_name_H-M   'P 1'
#
loop_
_entity.id
_entity.type
_entity.pdbx_description
1 polymer ?
#
loop_
_entity_poly.entity_id
_entity_poly.type
_entity_poly.pdbx_seq_one_letter_code
_entity_poly.pdbx_strand_id
1 'polypeptide(L)'
;SLPRLTRVPAQALQVSQIKQVRLLIDEAILECDAERLRLEAERFESLREIGNLLHPSVPISNDEDADNKVERVWGDCSCRKKYSHVDLVVMVDGFEGEKGAVVAGSRGYFLKVRVQTPARAQKWWEPEGGLGEMREDGGVPVKKLDLEAWFPGSGAFRELVSCSNCTDYQARRLRIRYGQTKKMMDKVEFVHMLNATMCATTRTICAILENYQTEEGVRIPEKLRDFMPPDLRELIPFVRPAPIEQELSKKQKKQQEGGKKKAGGGNARVLEEQMQNMDVNSA
;
A
#
# COMPACT_ATOMS: atom_id res chain seq x y z
N SER A 1 -34.00 -35.81 -20.75
CA SER A 1 -34.76 -36.73 -21.62
C SER A 1 -34.95 -36.06 -22.97
N LEU A 2 -34.07 -36.32 -23.94
CA LEU A 2 -34.20 -35.82 -25.31
C LEU A 2 -35.33 -36.59 -26.02
N PRO A 3 -36.37 -35.94 -26.56
CA PRO A 3 -37.44 -36.65 -27.23
C PRO A 3 -36.93 -37.26 -28.54
N ARG A 4 -37.35 -38.49 -28.80
CA ARG A 4 -37.02 -39.26 -30.01
C ARG A 4 -37.36 -38.46 -31.27
N LEU A 5 -36.33 -38.14 -32.07
CA LEU A 5 -36.52 -37.72 -33.46
C LEU A 5 -37.06 -38.92 -34.26
N THR A 6 -38.37 -38.95 -34.47
CA THR A 6 -39.03 -39.89 -35.39
C THR A 6 -38.65 -39.54 -36.84
N ARG A 7 -38.07 -40.50 -37.57
CA ARG A 7 -37.86 -40.38 -39.02
C ARG A 7 -39.23 -40.32 -39.72
N VAL A 8 -39.68 -39.11 -40.06
CA VAL A 8 -40.82 -38.90 -40.96
C VAL A 8 -40.34 -39.18 -42.40
N PRO A 9 -41.06 -39.98 -43.21
CA PRO A 9 -40.72 -40.14 -44.63
C PRO A 9 -40.84 -38.77 -45.31
N ALA A 10 -39.75 -38.31 -45.94
CA ALA A 10 -39.67 -36.99 -46.56
C ALA A 10 -40.60 -36.88 -47.77
N GLN A 11 -41.89 -36.63 -47.53
CA GLN A 11 -42.75 -35.98 -48.52
C GLN A 11 -42.17 -34.58 -48.76
N ALA A 12 -41.99 -34.21 -50.03
CA ALA A 12 -41.43 -32.93 -50.40
C ALA A 12 -42.27 -31.81 -49.76
N LEU A 13 -41.67 -31.07 -48.81
CA LEU A 13 -42.32 -29.96 -48.13
C LEU A 13 -42.75 -28.92 -49.16
N GLN A 14 -43.96 -28.40 -49.01
CA GLN A 14 -44.39 -27.26 -49.82
C GLN A 14 -43.55 -26.02 -49.46
N VAL A 15 -43.31 -25.13 -50.43
CA VAL A 15 -42.54 -23.89 -50.21
C VAL A 15 -43.09 -23.06 -49.05
N SER A 16 -44.41 -23.08 -48.83
CA SER A 16 -45.08 -22.44 -47.70
C SER A 16 -44.64 -23.00 -46.35
N GLN A 17 -44.55 -24.33 -46.22
CA GLN A 17 -44.09 -25.02 -45.02
C GLN A 17 -42.60 -24.76 -44.75
N ILE A 18 -41.76 -24.75 -45.80
CA ILE A 18 -40.34 -24.41 -45.67
C ILE A 18 -40.16 -22.98 -45.16
N LYS A 19 -40.96 -22.01 -45.66
CA LYS A 19 -40.95 -20.63 -45.18
C LYS A 19 -41.37 -20.52 -43.70
N GLN A 20 -42.37 -21.29 -43.28
CA GLN A 20 -42.79 -21.32 -41.87
C GLN A 20 -41.71 -21.93 -40.96
N VAL A 21 -41.10 -23.05 -41.36
CA VAL A 21 -39.99 -23.66 -40.60
C VAL A 21 -38.80 -22.71 -40.52
N ARG A 22 -38.47 -22.00 -41.60
CA ARG A 22 -37.42 -20.98 -41.57
C ARG A 22 -37.69 -19.89 -40.53
N LEU A 23 -38.92 -19.37 -40.44
CA LEU A 23 -39.25 -18.35 -39.44
C LEU A 23 -39.06 -18.86 -38.01
N LEU A 24 -39.43 -20.11 -37.74
CA LEU A 24 -39.20 -20.74 -36.43
C LEU A 24 -37.71 -20.97 -36.14
N ILE A 25 -36.91 -21.30 -37.17
CA ILE A 25 -35.45 -21.40 -37.04
C ILE A 25 -34.86 -20.01 -36.75
N ASP A 26 -35.29 -18.97 -37.46
CA ASP A 26 -34.82 -17.60 -37.28
C ASP A 26 -35.15 -17.11 -35.84
N GLU A 27 -36.33 -17.42 -35.32
CA GLU A 27 -36.72 -17.15 -33.93
C GLU A 27 -35.86 -17.92 -32.92
N ALA A 28 -35.67 -19.23 -33.13
CA ALA A 28 -34.82 -20.06 -32.26
C ALA A 28 -33.35 -19.59 -32.26
N ILE A 29 -32.83 -19.09 -33.39
CA ILE A 29 -31.49 -18.51 -33.47
C ILE A 29 -31.39 -17.27 -32.58
N LEU A 30 -32.39 -16.38 -32.62
CA LEU A 30 -32.41 -15.17 -31.80
C LEU A 30 -32.47 -15.49 -30.30
N GLU A 31 -33.30 -16.44 -29.89
CA GLU A 31 -33.37 -16.91 -28.51
C GLU A 31 -32.04 -17.53 -28.06
N CYS A 32 -31.44 -18.37 -28.91
CA CYS A 32 -30.15 -19.00 -28.62
C CYS A 32 -29.02 -17.97 -28.50
N ASP A 33 -29.00 -16.93 -29.32
CA ASP A 33 -28.00 -15.86 -29.23
C ASP A 33 -28.17 -15.00 -27.98
N ALA A 34 -29.41 -14.68 -27.60
CA ALA A 34 -29.70 -13.96 -26.36
C ALA A 34 -29.22 -14.76 -25.14
N GLU A 35 -29.52 -16.06 -25.11
CA GLU A 35 -29.08 -16.96 -24.04
C GLU A 35 -27.56 -17.13 -24.02
N ARG A 36 -26.91 -17.22 -25.19
CA ARG A 36 -25.45 -17.27 -25.30
C ARG A 36 -24.80 -16.05 -24.67
N LEU A 37 -25.30 -14.85 -24.94
CA LEU A 37 -24.77 -13.62 -24.34
C LEU A 37 -24.94 -13.59 -22.81
N ARG A 38 -26.09 -14.07 -22.31
CA ARG A 38 -26.33 -14.19 -20.87
C ARG A 38 -25.34 -15.14 -20.21
N LEU A 39 -25.17 -16.34 -20.77
CA LEU A 39 -24.25 -17.36 -20.27
C LEU A 39 -22.77 -16.92 -20.40
N GLU A 40 -22.42 -16.19 -21.46
CA GLU A 40 -21.08 -15.60 -21.60
C GLU A 40 -20.81 -14.61 -20.48
N ALA A 41 -21.76 -13.73 -20.15
CA ALA A 41 -21.63 -12.77 -19.05
C ALA A 41 -21.47 -13.46 -17.69
N GLU A 42 -22.30 -14.47 -17.39
CA GLU A 42 -22.21 -15.25 -16.15
C GLU A 42 -20.86 -15.97 -16.02
N ARG A 43 -20.38 -16.56 -17.12
CA ARG A 43 -19.05 -17.17 -17.20
C ARG A 43 -17.95 -16.13 -16.96
N PHE A 44 -18.05 -14.94 -17.54
CA PHE A 44 -17.04 -13.89 -17.37
C PHE A 44 -16.98 -13.35 -15.94
N GLU A 45 -18.12 -13.22 -15.27
CA GLU A 45 -18.17 -12.81 -13.88
C GLU A 45 -17.48 -13.83 -12.98
N SER A 46 -17.79 -15.12 -13.17
CA SER A 46 -17.12 -16.21 -12.44
C SER A 46 -15.63 -16.25 -12.74
N LEU A 47 -15.23 -16.08 -14.00
CA LEU A 47 -13.83 -16.12 -14.42
C LEU A 47 -13.01 -14.96 -13.87
N ARG A 48 -13.63 -13.80 -13.60
CA ARG A 48 -12.94 -12.61 -13.07
C ARG A 48 -12.35 -12.85 -11.68
N GLU A 49 -13.05 -13.64 -10.87
CA GLU A 49 -12.66 -13.94 -9.49
C GLU A 49 -11.67 -15.12 -9.39
N ILE A 50 -11.45 -15.85 -10.49
CA ILE A 50 -10.51 -16.97 -10.52
C ILE A 50 -9.10 -16.45 -10.77
N GLY A 51 -8.21 -16.73 -9.82
CA GLY A 51 -6.83 -16.30 -9.90
C GLY A 51 -5.95 -17.06 -10.89
N ASN A 52 -4.71 -16.62 -11.00
CA ASN A 52 -3.69 -17.25 -11.82
C ASN A 52 -3.18 -18.56 -11.18
N LEU A 53 -2.54 -19.40 -11.99
CA LEU A 53 -1.90 -20.61 -11.49
C LEU A 53 -0.66 -20.24 -10.67
N LEU A 54 -0.50 -20.83 -9.49
CA LEU A 54 0.63 -20.51 -8.60
C LEU A 54 1.93 -21.16 -9.07
N HIS A 55 3.06 -20.47 -8.84
CA HIS A 55 4.38 -21.09 -9.02
C HIS A 55 4.59 -22.18 -7.96
N PRO A 56 5.23 -23.32 -8.28
CA PRO A 56 5.46 -24.40 -7.31
C PRO A 56 6.25 -24.01 -6.06
N SER A 57 6.97 -22.89 -6.10
CA SER A 57 7.74 -22.39 -4.96
C SER A 57 6.94 -21.45 -4.03
N VAL A 58 5.66 -21.20 -4.30
CA VAL A 58 4.85 -20.29 -3.47
C VAL A 58 4.44 -21.04 -2.20
N PRO A 59 4.70 -20.48 -1.00
CA PRO A 59 4.19 -21.07 0.23
C PRO A 59 2.66 -21.03 0.22
N ILE A 60 2.02 -22.14 0.59
CA ILE A 60 0.56 -22.23 0.67
C ILE A 60 0.16 -21.96 2.11
N SER A 61 -0.23 -20.72 2.38
CA SER A 61 -0.78 -20.29 3.68
C SER A 61 -1.77 -19.14 3.50
N ASN A 62 -2.59 -18.93 4.54
CA ASN A 62 -3.49 -17.78 4.70
C ASN A 62 -2.99 -16.78 5.76
N ASP A 63 -1.82 -16.99 6.36
CA ASP A 63 -1.23 -16.11 7.38
C ASP A 63 0.11 -15.54 6.89
N GLU A 64 0.12 -14.24 6.59
CA GLU A 64 1.31 -13.54 6.09
C GLU A 64 2.37 -13.34 7.19
N ASP A 65 1.96 -13.16 8.45
CA ASP A 65 2.87 -12.87 9.56
C ASP A 65 3.64 -14.14 9.99
N ALA A 66 3.02 -15.31 9.86
CA ALA A 66 3.61 -16.58 10.28
C ALA A 66 4.38 -17.30 9.17
N ASP A 67 3.86 -17.30 7.94
CA ASP A 67 4.27 -18.27 6.91
C ASP A 67 4.99 -17.65 5.70
N ASN A 68 5.20 -16.32 5.69
CA ASN A 68 6.04 -15.69 4.69
C ASN A 68 7.49 -16.15 4.81
N LYS A 69 7.99 -16.81 3.77
CA LYS A 69 9.35 -17.33 3.73
C LYS A 69 10.35 -16.23 3.41
N VAL A 70 11.30 -16.00 4.32
CA VAL A 70 12.45 -15.12 4.09
C VAL A 70 13.44 -15.81 3.14
N GLU A 71 13.56 -15.30 1.91
CA GLU A 71 14.49 -15.85 0.92
C GLU A 71 15.93 -15.33 1.10
N ARG A 72 16.09 -14.07 1.49
CA ARG A 72 17.39 -13.40 1.65
C ARG A 72 17.33 -12.31 2.70
N VAL A 73 18.46 -12.06 3.35
CA VAL A 73 18.68 -10.93 4.28
C VAL A 73 19.97 -10.22 3.87
N TRP A 74 20.00 -8.90 3.94
CA TRP A 74 21.18 -8.10 3.60
C TRP A 74 21.33 -6.92 4.55
N GLY A 75 22.57 -6.65 4.98
CA GLY A 75 22.90 -5.59 5.94
C GLY A 75 22.62 -5.98 7.40
N ASP A 76 22.71 -5.01 8.30
CA ASP A 76 22.36 -5.17 9.71
C ASP A 76 20.88 -4.80 9.94
N CYS A 77 20.06 -5.83 10.12
CA CYS A 77 18.62 -5.69 10.38
C CYS A 77 18.27 -5.83 11.87
N SER A 78 19.23 -5.68 12.77
CA SER A 78 19.03 -5.75 14.22
C SER A 78 19.26 -4.41 14.93
N CYS A 79 19.97 -3.49 14.27
CA CYS A 79 20.31 -2.19 14.84
C CYS A 79 19.06 -1.39 15.24
N ARG A 80 19.16 -0.66 16.36
CA ARG A 80 18.12 0.27 16.83
C ARG A 80 18.67 1.68 16.83
N LYS A 81 17.82 2.64 16.47
CA LYS A 81 18.15 4.07 16.45
C LYS A 81 17.10 4.88 17.21
N LYS A 82 17.46 6.12 17.55
CA LYS A 82 16.73 6.94 18.52
C LYS A 82 15.35 7.37 18.02
N TYR A 83 15.26 7.90 16.81
CA TYR A 83 14.03 8.50 16.29
C TYR A 83 13.42 7.67 15.16
N SER A 84 12.09 7.67 15.11
CA SER A 84 11.32 7.13 13.99
C SER A 84 11.25 8.13 12.83
N HIS A 85 10.93 7.67 11.62
CA HIS A 85 10.73 8.57 10.47
C HIS A 85 9.63 9.62 10.71
N VAL A 86 8.64 9.34 11.57
CA VAL A 86 7.56 10.28 11.92
C VAL A 86 8.12 11.51 12.65
N ASP A 87 9.08 11.31 13.55
CA ASP A 87 9.77 12.40 14.23
C ASP A 87 10.76 13.09 13.29
N LEU A 88 11.57 12.30 12.59
CA LEU A 88 12.66 12.79 11.75
C LEU A 88 12.16 13.72 10.64
N VAL A 89 11.03 13.39 10.00
CA VAL A 89 10.46 14.21 8.93
C VAL A 89 10.00 15.60 9.44
N VAL A 90 9.63 15.70 10.72
CA VAL A 90 9.32 16.98 11.37
C VAL A 90 10.59 17.70 11.78
N MET A 91 11.59 16.99 12.32
CA MET A 91 12.86 17.57 12.77
C MET A 91 13.64 18.25 11.64
N VAL A 92 13.56 17.72 10.41
CA VAL A 92 14.17 18.34 9.21
C VAL A 92 13.27 19.40 8.55
N ASP A 93 12.10 19.69 9.13
CA ASP A 93 11.07 20.56 8.55
C ASP A 93 10.61 20.16 7.14
N GLY A 94 10.56 18.84 6.88
CA GLY A 94 10.23 18.28 5.56
C GLY A 94 8.74 18.00 5.35
N PHE A 95 7.92 18.09 6.41
CA PHE A 95 6.52 17.63 6.37
C PHE A 95 5.55 18.60 7.02
N GLU A 96 4.35 18.68 6.45
CA GLU A 96 3.21 19.42 6.98
C GLU A 96 1.92 18.62 6.78
N GLY A 97 1.52 17.86 7.81
CA GLY A 97 0.36 16.99 7.78
C GLY A 97 -0.95 17.70 8.12
N GLU A 98 -0.95 18.65 9.05
CA GLU A 98 -2.19 19.31 9.51
C GLU A 98 -2.84 20.12 8.39
N LYS A 99 -2.05 20.95 7.70
CA LYS A 99 -2.54 21.72 6.54
C LYS A 99 -2.88 20.81 5.36
N GLY A 100 -2.10 19.74 5.16
CA GLY A 100 -2.38 18.77 4.12
C GLY A 100 -3.74 18.10 4.31
N ALA A 101 -4.08 17.76 5.55
CA ALA A 101 -5.36 17.15 5.89
C ALA A 101 -6.56 18.09 5.64
N VAL A 102 -6.38 19.39 5.91
CA VAL A 102 -7.41 20.41 5.62
C VAL A 102 -7.64 20.56 4.12
N VAL A 103 -6.58 20.47 3.31
CA VAL A 103 -6.67 20.71 1.86
C VAL A 103 -7.11 19.47 1.08
N ALA A 104 -6.52 18.30 1.37
CA ALA A 104 -6.70 17.08 0.59
C ALA A 104 -7.47 15.96 1.32
N GLY A 105 -7.96 16.23 2.54
CA GLY A 105 -8.66 15.25 3.37
C GLY A 105 -7.71 14.34 4.16
N SER A 106 -8.27 13.32 4.81
CA SER A 106 -7.52 12.41 5.69
C SER A 106 -6.28 11.83 5.00
N ARG A 107 -5.12 11.88 5.69
CA ARG A 107 -3.77 11.50 5.19
C ARG A 107 -3.17 12.41 4.12
N GLY A 108 -3.82 13.53 3.77
CA GLY A 108 -3.20 14.58 2.95
C GLY A 108 -1.99 15.20 3.65
N TYR A 109 -0.92 15.49 2.90
CA TYR A 109 0.29 16.12 3.43
C TYR A 109 0.95 17.02 2.38
N PHE A 110 1.71 18.00 2.85
CA PHE A 110 2.68 18.73 2.01
C PHE A 110 4.10 18.27 2.34
N LEU A 111 4.86 17.93 1.31
CA LEU A 111 6.31 17.74 1.42
C LEU A 111 6.99 19.10 1.19
N LYS A 112 7.84 19.52 2.12
CA LYS A 112 8.60 20.77 2.06
C LYS A 112 10.03 20.44 1.71
N VAL A 113 10.58 21.12 0.70
CA VAL A 113 12.00 21.08 0.38
C VAL A 113 12.62 22.38 0.86
N ARG A 114 13.71 22.29 1.63
CA ARG A 114 14.49 23.46 2.05
C ARG A 114 15.24 24.00 0.83
N VAL A 115 14.61 24.89 0.07
CA VAL A 115 15.31 25.67 -0.96
C VAL A 115 15.30 27.12 -0.50
N GLN A 116 16.48 27.63 -0.16
CA GLN A 116 16.66 29.05 0.19
C GLN A 116 16.37 30.00 -1.00
N THR A 117 16.13 29.46 -2.21
CA THR A 117 15.77 30.22 -3.41
C THR A 117 14.50 29.66 -4.09
N PRO A 118 13.43 30.46 -4.24
CA PRO A 118 12.12 29.98 -4.73
C PRO A 118 12.13 29.33 -6.13
N ALA A 119 13.09 29.67 -7.00
CA ALA A 119 13.03 29.34 -8.42
C ALA A 119 13.47 27.90 -8.77
N ARG A 120 14.09 27.16 -7.85
CA ARG A 120 14.71 25.85 -8.16
C ARG A 120 13.99 24.66 -7.53
N ALA A 121 13.09 24.88 -6.57
CA ALA A 121 12.48 23.84 -5.72
C ALA A 121 11.68 22.76 -6.46
N GLN A 122 11.06 23.11 -7.58
CA GLN A 122 10.16 22.21 -8.29
C GLN A 122 10.87 21.06 -9.01
N LYS A 123 12.16 21.23 -9.35
CA LYS A 123 12.92 20.25 -10.16
C LYS A 123 13.58 19.12 -9.36
N TRP A 124 13.69 19.24 -8.02
CA TRP A 124 14.51 18.31 -7.22
C TRP A 124 13.77 17.04 -6.79
N TRP A 125 12.45 17.09 -6.71
CA TRP A 125 11.64 15.98 -6.21
C TRP A 125 10.87 15.24 -7.32
N GLU A 126 10.89 15.77 -8.53
CA GLU A 126 10.32 15.13 -9.71
C GLU A 126 11.42 14.35 -10.43
N PRO A 127 11.33 13.00 -10.51
CA PRO A 127 12.11 12.26 -11.49
C PRO A 127 11.85 12.87 -12.88
N GLU A 128 12.83 12.80 -13.79
CA GLU A 128 12.56 13.06 -15.21
C GLU A 128 11.61 11.97 -15.74
N GLY A 129 10.31 12.21 -15.57
CA GLY A 129 9.24 11.23 -15.74
C GLY A 129 8.17 11.46 -14.68
N GLY A 130 7.05 12.06 -15.10
CA GLY A 130 5.99 12.52 -14.20
C GLY A 130 5.58 11.49 -13.15
N LEU A 131 5.19 11.99 -11.97
CA LEU A 131 4.64 11.21 -10.88
C LEU A 131 3.35 10.52 -11.35
N GLY A 132 3.45 9.29 -11.80
CA GLY A 132 2.29 8.42 -11.99
C GLY A 132 1.70 8.13 -10.62
N GLU A 133 0.45 8.50 -10.39
CA GLU A 133 -0.30 8.04 -9.22
C GLU A 133 -0.37 6.51 -9.29
N MET A 134 0.23 5.84 -8.29
CA MET A 134 0.21 4.38 -8.19
C MET A 134 -1.22 3.95 -7.88
N ARG A 135 -1.93 3.46 -8.89
CA ARG A 135 -3.06 2.56 -8.65
C ARG A 135 -2.49 1.18 -8.41
N GLU A 136 -2.87 0.60 -7.28
CA GLU A 136 -2.67 -0.81 -7.02
C GLU A 136 -3.56 -1.58 -8.01
N ASP A 137 -3.04 -1.80 -9.21
CA ASP A 137 -3.67 -2.71 -10.16
C ASP A 137 -3.59 -4.09 -9.50
N GLY A 138 -4.74 -4.62 -9.08
CA GLY A 138 -4.93 -5.94 -8.49
C GLY A 138 -4.56 -7.06 -9.48
N GLY A 139 -3.30 -7.09 -9.91
CA GLY A 139 -2.73 -8.15 -10.70
C GLY A 139 -2.81 -9.43 -9.89
N VAL A 140 -3.13 -10.54 -10.57
CA VAL A 140 -3.12 -11.85 -9.93
C VAL A 140 -1.78 -12.53 -10.23
N PRO A 141 -0.80 -12.45 -9.31
CA PRO A 141 0.53 -12.97 -9.55
C PRO A 141 0.55 -14.49 -9.46
N VAL A 142 1.41 -15.10 -10.29
CA VAL A 142 1.85 -16.50 -10.14
C VAL A 142 2.83 -16.63 -8.97
N LYS A 143 3.66 -15.60 -8.76
CA LYS A 143 4.58 -15.46 -7.63
C LYS A 143 4.85 -13.98 -7.38
N LYS A 144 4.90 -13.61 -6.10
CA LYS A 144 5.25 -12.27 -5.61
C LYS A 144 6.45 -12.38 -4.65
N LEU A 145 7.33 -11.39 -4.70
CA LEU A 145 8.46 -11.22 -3.78
C LEU A 145 8.50 -9.78 -3.32
N ASP A 146 8.47 -9.60 -2.00
CA ASP A 146 8.55 -8.28 -1.38
C ASP A 146 9.96 -8.04 -0.82
N LEU A 147 10.45 -6.81 -0.99
CA LEU A 147 11.64 -6.32 -0.32
C LEU A 147 11.19 -5.43 0.83
N GLU A 148 11.34 -5.95 2.03
CA GLU A 148 11.09 -5.21 3.25
C GLU A 148 12.40 -4.64 3.78
N ALA A 149 12.45 -3.32 3.95
CA ALA A 149 13.59 -2.68 4.56
C ALA A 149 13.47 -2.70 6.08
N TRP A 150 14.60 -2.80 6.77
CA TRP A 150 14.67 -2.62 8.21
C TRP A 150 14.58 -1.14 8.59
N PHE A 151 13.68 -0.81 9.52
CA PHE A 151 13.49 0.54 10.06
C PHE A 151 13.99 0.56 11.51
N PRO A 152 15.22 1.06 11.78
CA PRO A 152 15.85 0.92 13.10
C PRO A 152 15.23 1.77 14.21
N GLY A 153 14.60 2.90 13.87
CA GLY A 153 13.84 3.72 14.83
C GLY A 153 12.49 3.08 15.16
N SER A 154 11.80 2.58 14.14
CA SER A 154 10.54 1.86 14.30
C SER A 154 10.70 0.46 14.89
N GLY A 155 11.87 -0.17 14.71
CA GLY A 155 12.18 -1.53 15.16
C GLY A 155 11.43 -2.62 14.41
N ALA A 156 11.13 -2.42 13.11
CA ALA A 156 10.34 -3.36 12.31
C ALA A 156 10.77 -3.35 10.84
N PHE A 157 10.43 -4.42 10.12
CA PHE A 157 10.51 -4.47 8.67
C PHE A 157 9.28 -3.79 8.05
N ARG A 158 9.47 -3.08 6.94
CA ARG A 158 8.38 -2.45 6.16
C ARG A 158 8.67 -2.62 4.67
N GLU A 159 7.65 -3.03 3.94
CA GLU A 159 7.70 -3.19 2.48
C GLU A 159 8.05 -1.87 1.76
N LEU A 160 9.09 -1.92 0.92
CA LEU A 160 9.45 -0.84 -0.01
C LEU A 160 9.20 -1.20 -1.48
N VAL A 161 9.29 -2.49 -1.80
CA VAL A 161 9.19 -3.01 -3.17
C VAL A 161 8.34 -4.27 -3.14
N SER A 162 7.49 -4.39 -4.16
CA SER A 162 6.81 -5.64 -4.52
C SER A 162 7.18 -5.97 -5.97
N CYS A 163 7.58 -7.21 -6.21
CA CYS A 163 7.92 -7.75 -7.53
C CYS A 163 6.98 -8.92 -7.86
N SER A 164 6.20 -8.79 -8.92
CA SER A 164 5.18 -9.77 -9.31
C SER A 164 5.38 -10.27 -10.74
N ASN A 165 5.24 -11.58 -10.93
CA ASN A 165 5.10 -12.18 -12.25
C ASN A 165 3.64 -12.59 -12.47
N CYS A 166 2.99 -11.97 -13.46
CA CYS A 166 1.58 -12.20 -13.80
C CYS A 166 1.41 -13.13 -15.00
N THR A 167 2.50 -13.70 -15.52
CA THR A 167 2.52 -14.52 -16.76
C THR A 167 1.66 -13.88 -17.85
N ASP A 168 0.80 -14.65 -18.52
CA ASP A 168 -0.08 -14.20 -19.57
C ASP A 168 -1.45 -13.69 -19.08
N TYR A 169 -1.70 -13.65 -17.76
CA TYR A 169 -3.02 -13.34 -17.20
C TYR A 169 -3.53 -11.97 -17.65
N GLN A 170 -2.72 -10.93 -17.46
CA GLN A 170 -3.03 -9.56 -17.91
C GLN A 170 -3.01 -9.47 -19.45
N ALA A 171 -2.02 -10.10 -20.09
CA ALA A 171 -1.85 -10.07 -21.54
C ALA A 171 -3.05 -10.69 -22.28
N ARG A 172 -3.67 -11.75 -21.74
CA ARG A 172 -4.85 -12.40 -22.30
C ARG A 172 -6.06 -11.46 -22.27
N ARG A 173 -6.27 -10.73 -21.17
CA ARG A 173 -7.34 -9.73 -21.04
C ARG A 173 -7.12 -8.54 -21.97
N LEU A 174 -5.89 -8.05 -22.08
CA LEU A 174 -5.51 -6.92 -22.95
C LEU A 174 -5.25 -7.32 -24.41
N ARG A 175 -5.32 -8.62 -24.73
CA ARG A 175 -5.06 -9.20 -26.05
C ARG A 175 -3.66 -8.92 -26.60
N ILE A 176 -2.64 -8.90 -25.75
CA ILE A 176 -1.23 -8.67 -26.13
C ILE A 176 -0.59 -10.01 -26.52
N ARG A 177 -0.53 -10.27 -27.83
CA ARG A 177 -0.14 -11.56 -28.40
C ARG A 177 1.37 -11.68 -28.57
N TYR A 178 1.89 -12.90 -28.46
CA TYR A 178 3.25 -13.24 -28.86
C TYR A 178 3.26 -13.64 -30.33
N GLY A 179 3.78 -12.76 -31.19
CA GLY A 179 3.80 -12.98 -32.64
C GLY A 179 4.94 -13.93 -33.06
N GLN A 180 4.58 -15.11 -33.59
CA GLN A 180 5.53 -16.02 -34.22
C GLN A 180 5.24 -16.15 -35.72
N THR A 181 6.27 -15.99 -36.57
CA THR A 181 6.13 -16.09 -38.04
C THR A 181 6.49 -17.46 -38.60
N LYS A 182 7.07 -18.35 -37.78
CA LYS A 182 7.68 -19.61 -38.22
C LYS A 182 6.80 -20.85 -38.03
N LYS A 183 5.72 -20.74 -37.25
CA LYS A 183 4.82 -21.85 -36.94
C LYS A 183 3.39 -21.35 -36.98
N MET A 184 2.54 -22.02 -37.77
CA MET A 184 1.10 -21.85 -37.66
C MET A 184 0.66 -22.60 -36.40
N MET A 185 0.16 -21.88 -35.40
CA MET A 185 -0.31 -22.46 -34.15
C MET A 185 -1.83 -22.52 -34.10
N ASP A 186 -2.38 -23.60 -33.53
CA ASP A 186 -3.83 -23.77 -33.34
C ASP A 186 -4.40 -22.78 -32.29
N LYS A 187 -3.55 -22.34 -31.36
CA LYS A 187 -3.90 -21.36 -30.33
C LYS A 187 -2.89 -20.22 -30.33
N VAL A 188 -3.40 -19.01 -30.12
CA VAL A 188 -2.59 -17.80 -29.96
C VAL A 188 -1.89 -17.83 -28.61
N GLU A 189 -0.57 -17.66 -28.61
CA GLU A 189 0.22 -17.43 -27.40
C GLU A 189 0.22 -15.94 -27.02
N PHE A 190 0.36 -15.66 -25.73
CA PHE A 190 0.38 -14.32 -25.16
C PHE A 190 1.72 -14.07 -24.47
N VAL A 191 2.14 -12.80 -24.40
CA VAL A 191 3.38 -12.44 -23.72
C VAL A 191 3.25 -12.58 -22.21
N HIS A 192 4.37 -12.80 -21.51
CA HIS A 192 4.39 -12.70 -20.06
C HIS A 192 4.58 -11.24 -19.62
N MET A 193 3.82 -10.83 -18.60
CA MET A 193 3.89 -9.49 -18.02
C MET A 193 4.40 -9.58 -16.57
N LEU A 194 5.41 -8.77 -16.26
CA LEU A 194 5.97 -8.62 -14.93
C LEU A 194 5.89 -7.15 -14.52
N ASN A 195 5.72 -6.91 -13.22
CA ASN A 195 5.74 -5.56 -12.66
C ASN A 195 6.56 -5.56 -11.36
N ALA A 196 7.26 -4.47 -11.10
CA ALA A 196 8.09 -4.30 -9.91
C ALA A 196 8.17 -2.82 -9.53
N THR A 197 7.91 -2.51 -8.27
CA THR A 197 8.09 -1.15 -7.74
C THR A 197 9.58 -0.91 -7.48
N MET A 198 10.27 -0.16 -8.34
CA MET A 198 11.69 0.11 -8.11
C MET A 198 11.94 1.00 -6.87
N CYS A 199 11.11 2.03 -6.67
CA CYS A 199 11.26 2.96 -5.56
C CYS A 199 9.94 3.67 -5.25
N ALA A 200 9.32 3.32 -4.13
CA ALA A 200 8.22 4.11 -3.55
C ALA A 200 8.82 5.32 -2.81
N THR A 201 8.91 6.46 -3.49
CA THR A 201 9.70 7.64 -3.05
C THR A 201 9.50 8.00 -1.57
N THR A 202 8.26 8.09 -1.09
CA THR A 202 7.94 8.45 0.29
C THR A 202 8.39 7.39 1.30
N ARG A 203 8.13 6.11 1.04
CA ARG A 203 8.58 5.01 1.90
C ARG A 203 10.11 4.91 1.91
N THR A 204 10.75 5.11 0.77
CA THR A 204 12.21 5.13 0.64
C THR A 204 12.83 6.31 1.41
N ILE A 205 12.23 7.50 1.38
CA ILE A 205 12.66 8.62 2.25
C ILE A 205 12.61 8.18 3.72
N CYS A 206 11.51 7.60 4.17
CA CYS A 206 11.38 7.18 5.57
C CYS A 206 12.48 6.18 5.97
N ALA A 207 12.79 5.22 5.08
CA ALA A 207 13.89 4.28 5.28
C ALA A 207 15.25 4.99 5.36
N ILE A 208 15.52 5.96 4.49
CA ILE A 208 16.76 6.76 4.50
C ILE A 208 16.86 7.60 5.77
N LEU A 209 15.79 8.30 6.16
CA LEU A 209 15.75 9.11 7.37
C LEU A 209 16.15 8.26 8.58
N GLU A 210 15.52 7.11 8.78
CA GLU A 210 15.84 6.26 9.93
C GLU A 210 17.25 5.66 9.83
N ASN A 211 17.64 5.11 8.68
CA ASN A 211 18.93 4.43 8.53
C ASN A 211 20.14 5.38 8.51
N TYR A 212 19.96 6.65 8.15
CA TYR A 212 21.05 7.63 8.05
C TYR A 212 20.99 8.76 9.10
N GLN A 213 20.09 8.69 10.08
CA GLN A 213 20.09 9.65 11.19
C GLN A 213 21.39 9.61 12.00
N THR A 214 21.77 10.79 12.49
CA THR A 214 22.89 11.10 13.39
C THR A 214 22.39 12.04 14.48
N GLU A 215 23.27 12.55 15.35
CA GLU A 215 22.88 13.53 16.38
C GLU A 215 22.50 14.89 15.78
N GLU A 216 23.15 15.30 14.68
CA GLU A 216 22.99 16.63 14.08
C GLU A 216 21.98 16.68 12.93
N GLY A 217 21.67 15.53 12.33
CA GLY A 217 20.83 15.46 11.14
C GLY A 217 20.81 14.08 10.48
N VAL A 218 20.42 14.04 9.20
CA VAL A 218 20.39 12.82 8.38
C VAL A 218 21.46 12.90 7.30
N ARG A 219 22.40 11.93 7.29
CA ARG A 219 23.44 11.85 6.27
C ARG A 219 22.85 11.47 4.92
N ILE A 220 23.34 12.09 3.85
CA ILE A 220 22.92 11.72 2.49
C ILE A 220 23.69 10.48 2.01
N PRO A 221 22.98 9.43 1.54
CA PRO A 221 23.59 8.27 0.88
C PRO A 221 24.49 8.70 -0.28
N GLU A 222 25.65 8.08 -0.42
CA GLU A 222 26.69 8.46 -1.41
C GLU A 222 26.13 8.63 -2.83
N LYS A 223 25.26 7.72 -3.28
CA LYS A 223 24.69 7.74 -4.62
C LYS A 223 23.64 8.83 -4.85
N LEU A 224 23.13 9.46 -3.80
CA LEU A 224 22.19 10.58 -3.91
C LEU A 224 22.90 11.94 -3.92
N ARG A 225 24.17 12.02 -3.48
CA ARG A 225 24.87 13.30 -3.26
C ARG A 225 25.00 14.16 -4.52
N ASP A 226 25.20 13.54 -5.68
CA ASP A 226 25.33 14.24 -6.97
C ASP A 226 24.04 14.92 -7.41
N PHE A 227 22.90 14.43 -6.91
CA PHE A 227 21.56 14.98 -7.19
C PHE A 227 21.11 15.97 -6.11
N MET A 228 21.91 16.19 -5.06
CA MET A 228 21.58 17.11 -3.99
C MET A 228 22.14 18.53 -4.24
N PRO A 229 21.44 19.57 -3.76
CA PRO A 229 21.97 20.93 -3.70
C PRO A 229 23.33 20.98 -3.00
N PRO A 230 24.27 21.85 -3.40
CA PRO A 230 25.62 21.92 -2.81
C PRO A 230 25.65 22.00 -1.28
N ASP A 231 24.68 22.70 -0.69
CA ASP A 231 24.53 22.90 0.76
C ASP A 231 23.96 21.68 1.52
N LEU A 232 23.38 20.71 0.82
CA LEU A 232 22.74 19.52 1.38
C LEU A 232 23.38 18.22 0.88
N ARG A 233 24.56 18.25 0.25
CA ARG A 233 25.19 17.06 -0.34
C ARG A 233 25.60 16.01 0.68
N GLU A 234 25.95 16.42 1.89
CA GLU A 234 26.49 15.52 2.90
C GLU A 234 25.50 15.22 4.03
N LEU A 235 24.78 16.24 4.50
CA LEU A 235 23.92 16.17 5.67
C LEU A 235 22.69 17.07 5.51
N ILE A 236 21.51 16.55 5.87
CA ILE A 236 20.31 17.34 6.12
C ILE A 236 20.25 17.64 7.63
N PRO A 237 20.49 18.88 8.07
CA PRO A 237 20.53 19.20 9.49
C PRO A 237 19.13 19.20 10.13
N PHE A 238 19.05 18.89 11.42
CA PHE A 238 17.85 19.12 12.20
C PHE A 238 17.66 20.62 12.47
N VAL A 239 16.45 21.10 12.23
CA VAL A 239 16.07 22.51 12.39
C VAL A 239 14.91 22.69 13.36
N ARG A 240 14.24 21.59 13.72
CA ARG A 240 13.17 21.56 14.71
C ARG A 240 13.48 20.51 15.79
N PRO A 241 13.05 20.75 17.04
CA PRO A 241 13.15 19.76 18.11
C PRO A 241 12.29 18.52 17.80
N ALA A 242 12.67 17.38 18.37
CA ALA A 242 11.93 16.13 18.21
C ALA A 242 10.54 16.22 18.88
N PRO A 243 9.44 15.92 18.17
CA PRO A 243 8.08 15.94 18.75
C PRO A 243 7.95 15.05 19.99
N ILE A 244 8.55 13.86 19.97
CA ILE A 244 8.53 12.93 21.10
C ILE A 244 9.15 13.51 22.37
N GLU A 245 10.23 14.29 22.27
CA GLU A 245 10.88 14.92 23.42
C GLU A 245 10.03 16.06 24.00
N GLN A 246 9.33 16.80 23.14
CA GLN A 246 8.39 17.83 23.57
C GLN A 246 7.21 17.23 24.34
N GLU A 247 6.64 16.12 23.86
CA GLU A 247 5.53 15.43 24.53
C GLU A 247 5.95 14.83 25.87
N LEU A 248 7.14 14.22 25.96
CA LEU A 248 7.70 13.73 27.22
C LEU A 248 7.92 14.86 28.24
N SER A 249 8.49 16.00 27.81
CA SER A 249 8.68 17.17 28.67
C SER A 249 7.35 17.75 29.18
N LYS A 250 6.32 17.85 28.32
CA LYS A 250 4.97 18.30 28.73
C LYS A 250 4.34 17.35 29.74
N LYS A 251 4.47 16.02 29.55
CA LYS A 251 3.97 15.00 30.49
C LYS A 251 4.69 15.09 31.85
N GLN A 252 6.02 15.23 31.84
CA GLN A 252 6.81 15.41 33.07
C GLN A 252 6.42 16.68 33.82
N LYS A 253 6.26 17.82 33.12
CA LYS A 253 5.78 19.08 33.73
C LYS A 253 4.38 18.95 34.34
N LYS A 254 3.44 18.29 33.64
CA LYS A 254 2.09 18.02 34.18
C LYS A 254 2.12 17.12 35.43
N GLN A 255 3.01 16.12 35.48
CA GLN A 255 3.18 15.28 36.67
C GLN A 255 3.79 16.06 37.85
N GLN A 256 4.76 16.94 37.60
CA GLN A 256 5.39 17.78 38.62
C GLN A 256 4.42 18.83 39.20
N GLU A 257 3.57 19.42 38.37
CA GLU A 257 2.50 20.35 38.80
C GLU A 257 1.37 19.64 39.56
N GLY A 258 0.99 18.42 39.14
CA GLY A 258 0.05 17.57 39.87
C GLY A 258 0.57 17.13 41.24
N GLY A 259 1.88 16.85 41.35
CA GLY A 259 2.56 16.56 42.62
C GLY A 259 2.63 17.78 43.54
N LYS A 260 2.92 18.98 43.01
CA LYS A 260 2.90 20.22 43.79
C LYS A 260 1.49 20.61 44.28
N LYS A 261 0.44 20.36 43.49
CA LYS A 261 -0.96 20.58 43.95
C LYS A 261 -1.37 19.63 45.09
N LYS A 262 -0.82 18.41 45.16
CA LYS A 262 -1.02 17.50 46.31
C LYS A 262 -0.18 17.87 47.55
N ALA A 263 0.95 18.55 47.38
CA ALA A 263 1.81 18.96 48.50
C ALA A 263 1.47 20.35 49.09
N GLY A 264 0.75 21.20 48.36
CA GLY A 264 0.44 22.59 48.76
C GLY A 264 -0.98 22.86 49.25
N GLY A 265 -1.84 21.84 49.38
CA GLY A 265 -3.26 22.01 49.68
C GLY A 265 -3.70 21.27 50.94
N GLY A 266 -3.57 21.94 52.09
CA GLY A 266 -4.42 21.80 53.28
C GLY A 266 -4.55 20.41 53.92
N ASN A 267 -3.66 20.09 54.88
CA ASN A 267 -4.01 19.12 55.92
C ASN A 267 -3.33 19.36 57.28
N ALA A 268 -2.85 20.59 57.55
CA ALA A 268 -2.25 20.94 58.84
C ALA A 268 -3.22 21.67 59.78
N ARG A 269 -4.31 22.27 59.29
CA ARG A 269 -5.29 23.00 60.13
C ARG A 269 -6.48 22.17 60.61
N VAL A 270 -6.77 21.03 59.99
CA VAL A 270 -7.94 20.20 60.33
C VAL A 270 -7.68 19.25 61.51
N LEU A 271 -6.40 18.94 61.80
CA LEU A 271 -6.03 18.01 62.88
C LEU A 271 -5.93 18.68 64.27
N GLU A 272 -5.72 20.00 64.36
CA GLU A 272 -5.72 20.71 65.65
C GLU A 272 -7.14 21.02 66.17
N GLU A 273 -8.10 21.26 65.28
CA GLU A 273 -9.50 21.55 65.69
C GLU A 273 -10.31 20.29 66.05
N GLN A 274 -9.87 19.09 65.63
CA GLN A 274 -10.53 17.82 65.97
C GLN A 274 -10.06 17.18 67.28
N MET A 275 -8.97 17.67 67.90
CA MET A 275 -8.50 17.19 69.20
C MET A 275 -9.02 17.99 70.40
N GLN A 276 -9.70 19.13 70.17
CA GLN A 276 -10.25 19.97 71.25
C GLN A 276 -11.75 19.73 71.56
N ASN A 277 -12.45 18.89 70.79
CA ASN A 277 -13.88 18.64 70.96
C ASN A 277 -14.24 17.21 71.40
N MET A 278 -13.30 16.46 71.99
CA MET A 278 -13.57 15.18 72.65
C MET A 278 -13.08 15.20 74.10
N ASP A 279 -13.61 16.13 74.91
CA ASP A 279 -13.53 15.98 76.36
C ASP A 279 -14.63 16.77 77.08
N VAL A 280 -15.91 16.37 76.93
CA VAL A 280 -16.92 16.59 77.98
C VAL A 280 -18.07 15.59 77.87
N ASN A 281 -18.41 15.00 79.02
CA ASN A 281 -19.60 14.23 79.39
C ASN A 281 -19.67 12.72 79.08
N SER A 282 -19.03 11.97 79.97
CA SER A 282 -19.53 10.72 80.56
C SER A 282 -20.84 10.92 81.35
N ALA A 283 -21.87 10.14 81.02
CA ALA A 283 -22.93 9.65 81.92
C ALA A 283 -23.53 8.38 81.32
#